data_AF-A0A1X3D1T0-F1
#
_entry.id   AF-A0A1X3D1T0-F1
#
_cell.length_a   1.000
_cell.length_b   1.000
_cell.length_c   1.000
_cell.angle_alpha   90.00
_cell.angle_beta   90.00
_cell.angle_gamma   90.00
#
_symmetry.space_group_name_H-M   'P 1'
#
loop_
_entity.id
_entity.type
_entity.pdbx_description
1 polymer ?
#
loop_
_entity_poly.entity_id
_entity_poly.type
_entity_poly.pdbx_seq_one_letter_code
_entity_poly.pdbx_strand_id
1 'polypeptide(L)'
;MVDSFVYRNLSGLLTRENLQFEEFKNLTRTHMDDMTEEQVGKMKRIREDVPPITRDTVVTKVMPYEYLEGLTSGTHSKIGSFIARQVDTGHLQNQNLKQTIETYALDYDKSLFVDALKRGEDRYLLFEGKLVTPNQSVIPYGEKFGGNVKDGLPCTLNGFIGCHSNDILPEFKDEIGQYPKKGSTITLIENGERVKQWEFDDKENTFLI
;
A
#
# COMPACT_ATOMS: atom_id res chain seq x y z
N MET A 1 11.32 -16.46 -8.37
CA MET A 1 10.22 -16.90 -7.49
C MET A 1 9.91 -15.74 -6.56
N VAL A 2 8.71 -15.17 -6.64
CA VAL A 2 8.38 -13.91 -5.94
C VAL A 2 8.28 -14.19 -4.43
N ASP A 3 8.99 -13.41 -3.60
CA ASP A 3 8.99 -13.48 -2.12
C ASP A 3 7.69 -12.93 -1.47
N SER A 4 6.58 -12.97 -2.19
CA SER A 4 5.28 -12.50 -1.71
C SER A 4 4.79 -13.32 -0.52
N PHE A 5 4.25 -12.63 0.49
CA PHE A 5 3.64 -13.28 1.64
C PHE A 5 2.45 -14.16 1.24
N VAL A 6 1.56 -13.61 0.40
CA VAL A 6 0.30 -14.24 0.02
C VAL A 6 0.54 -15.56 -0.70
N TYR A 7 1.45 -15.56 -1.68
CA TYR A 7 1.69 -16.74 -2.51
C TYR A 7 2.45 -17.86 -1.79
N ARG A 8 3.24 -17.56 -0.76
CA ARG A 8 4.08 -18.56 -0.08
C ARG A 8 3.48 -19.10 1.20
N ASN A 9 2.92 -18.23 2.03
CA ASN A 9 2.69 -18.56 3.43
C ASN A 9 1.21 -18.60 3.80
N LEU A 10 0.36 -17.83 3.12
CA LEU A 10 -1.02 -17.58 3.56
C LEU A 10 -1.83 -18.87 3.75
N SER A 11 -1.75 -19.85 2.84
CA SER A 11 -2.51 -21.11 2.96
C SER A 11 -2.17 -21.89 4.23
N GLY A 12 -0.88 -21.96 4.60
CA GLY A 12 -0.43 -22.62 5.82
C GLY A 12 -0.87 -21.87 7.08
N LEU A 13 -0.83 -20.54 7.04
CA LEU A 13 -1.28 -19.69 8.15
C LEU A 13 -2.80 -19.79 8.37
N LEU A 14 -3.58 -19.77 7.29
CA LEU A 14 -5.03 -19.99 7.35
C LEU A 14 -5.38 -21.35 7.94
N THR A 15 -4.64 -22.39 7.54
CA THR A 15 -4.79 -23.74 8.11
C THR A 15 -4.48 -23.75 9.61
N ARG A 16 -3.39 -23.08 10.04
CA ARG A 16 -2.99 -22.94 11.46
C ARG A 16 -4.09 -22.27 12.29
N GLU A 17 -4.72 -21.24 11.75
CA GLU A 17 -5.76 -20.47 12.46
C GLU A 17 -7.17 -21.05 12.30
N ASN A 18 -7.32 -22.18 11.59
CA ASN A 18 -8.61 -22.77 11.19
C ASN A 18 -9.55 -21.72 10.55
N LEU A 19 -9.00 -20.94 9.61
CA LEU A 19 -9.68 -19.81 8.98
C LEU A 19 -9.84 -20.06 7.48
N GLN A 20 -11.06 -19.96 6.97
CA GLN A 20 -11.31 -20.10 5.53
C GLN A 20 -10.83 -18.85 4.78
N PHE A 21 -10.37 -19.02 3.53
CA PHE A 21 -9.86 -17.89 2.74
C PHE A 21 -10.89 -16.77 2.57
N GLU A 22 -12.15 -17.11 2.27
CA GLU A 22 -13.22 -16.12 2.12
C GLU A 22 -13.55 -15.41 3.44
N GLU A 23 -13.48 -16.11 4.57
CA GLU A 23 -13.64 -15.49 5.89
C GLU A 23 -12.49 -14.51 6.16
N PHE A 24 -11.25 -14.93 5.91
CA PHE A 24 -10.08 -14.06 6.05
C PHE A 24 -10.16 -12.82 5.14
N LYS A 25 -10.54 -12.99 3.88
CA LYS A 25 -10.73 -11.87 2.93
C LYS A 25 -11.80 -10.89 3.41
N ASN A 26 -12.89 -11.38 3.99
CA ASN A 26 -13.89 -10.50 4.57
C ASN A 26 -13.31 -9.74 5.77
N LEU A 27 -12.56 -10.42 6.64
CA LEU A 27 -11.91 -9.80 7.79
C LEU A 27 -10.88 -8.73 7.38
N THR A 28 -10.13 -8.91 6.28
CA THR A 28 -9.16 -7.88 5.84
C THR A 28 -9.86 -6.56 5.48
N ARG A 29 -11.15 -6.60 5.12
CA ARG A 29 -12.01 -5.44 4.80
C ARG A 29 -12.82 -4.95 5.99
N THR A 30 -12.90 -5.73 7.06
CA THR A 30 -13.64 -5.37 8.28
C THR A 30 -12.82 -4.37 9.09
N HIS A 31 -13.44 -3.26 9.49
CA HIS A 31 -12.83 -2.33 10.43
C HIS A 31 -12.65 -3.01 11.80
N MET A 32 -11.58 -2.71 12.53
CA MET A 32 -11.28 -3.38 13.80
C MET A 32 -12.44 -3.39 14.81
N ASP A 33 -13.26 -2.33 14.82
CA ASP A 33 -14.37 -2.18 15.77
C ASP A 33 -15.44 -3.24 15.58
N ASP A 34 -15.59 -3.74 14.36
CA ASP A 34 -16.58 -4.76 13.98
C ASP A 34 -16.04 -6.20 14.11
N MET A 35 -14.81 -6.37 14.61
CA MET A 35 -14.22 -7.68 14.88
C MET A 35 -14.42 -8.14 16.33
N THR A 36 -14.61 -9.44 16.51
CA THR A 36 -14.52 -10.12 17.80
C THR A 36 -13.06 -10.26 18.26
N GLU A 37 -12.83 -10.47 19.55
CA GLU A 37 -11.47 -10.69 20.10
C GLU A 37 -10.77 -11.90 19.46
N GLU A 38 -11.53 -12.97 19.14
CA GLU A 38 -11.00 -14.14 18.45
C GLU A 38 -10.52 -13.79 17.03
N GLN A 39 -11.33 -13.04 16.27
CA GLN A 39 -11.00 -12.59 14.92
C GLN A 39 -9.76 -11.69 14.93
N VAL A 40 -9.69 -10.74 15.87
CA VAL A 40 -8.52 -9.88 16.09
C VAL A 40 -7.27 -10.73 16.35
N GLY A 41 -7.37 -11.72 17.26
CA GLY A 41 -6.25 -12.60 17.58
C GLY A 41 -5.74 -13.39 16.36
N LYS A 42 -6.65 -13.96 15.56
CA LYS A 42 -6.30 -14.70 14.33
C LYS A 42 -5.65 -13.78 13.29
N MET A 43 -6.29 -12.64 12.99
CA MET A 43 -5.80 -11.66 12.03
C MET A 43 -4.42 -11.13 12.40
N LYS A 44 -4.21 -10.80 13.68
CA LYS A 44 -2.93 -10.30 14.19
C LYS A 44 -1.82 -11.32 14.01
N ARG A 45 -2.03 -12.59 14.38
CA ARG A 45 -1.03 -13.66 14.19
C ARG A 45 -0.67 -13.87 12.72
N ILE A 46 -1.65 -13.82 11.82
CA ILE A 46 -1.40 -13.92 10.38
C ILE A 46 -0.59 -12.70 9.90
N ARG A 47 -0.95 -11.49 10.34
CA ARG A 47 -0.32 -10.25 9.92
C ARG A 47 1.12 -10.09 10.44
N GLU A 48 1.41 -10.58 11.64
CA GLU A 48 2.74 -10.56 12.25
C GLU A 48 3.73 -11.50 11.54
N ASP A 49 3.24 -12.51 10.80
CA ASP A 49 4.07 -13.39 9.95
C ASP A 49 4.45 -12.75 8.60
N VAL A 50 3.89 -11.58 8.26
CA VAL A 50 4.31 -10.81 7.08
C VAL A 50 5.65 -10.12 7.40
N PRO A 51 6.73 -10.37 6.63
CA PRO A 51 8.02 -9.73 6.91
C PRO A 51 7.92 -8.19 6.89
N PRO A 52 8.57 -7.50 7.84
CA PRO A 52 8.48 -6.04 7.96
C PRO A 52 9.17 -5.33 6.79
N ILE A 53 8.91 -4.02 6.67
CA ILE A 53 9.69 -3.16 5.77
C ILE A 53 11.05 -2.90 6.44
N THR A 54 12.11 -3.16 5.68
CA THR A 54 13.50 -2.92 6.07
C THR A 54 14.19 -2.02 5.05
N ARG A 55 15.44 -1.64 5.32
CA ARG A 55 16.28 -0.83 4.40
C ARG A 55 16.49 -1.45 3.02
N ASP A 56 16.23 -2.75 2.91
CA ASP A 56 16.41 -3.56 1.71
C ASP A 56 15.08 -3.87 1.01
N THR A 57 13.96 -3.55 1.64
CA THR A 57 12.62 -3.73 1.08
C THR A 57 12.32 -2.65 0.04
N VAL A 58 11.99 -3.07 -1.18
CA VAL A 58 11.36 -2.19 -2.18
C VAL A 58 9.89 -2.05 -1.81
N VAL A 59 9.41 -0.83 -1.68
CA VAL A 59 8.02 -0.50 -1.37
C VAL A 59 7.34 0.09 -2.59
N THR A 60 6.02 -0.02 -2.62
CA THR A 60 5.14 0.58 -3.63
C THR A 60 4.16 1.54 -3.00
N LYS A 61 3.88 2.64 -3.70
CA LYS A 61 2.80 3.57 -3.35
C LYS A 61 2.08 4.03 -4.60
N VAL A 62 0.76 3.89 -4.61
CA VAL A 62 -0.12 4.51 -5.61
C VAL A 62 -0.43 5.93 -5.15
N MET A 63 -0.27 6.91 -6.04
CA MET A 63 -0.47 8.33 -5.75
C MET A 63 -1.29 8.99 -6.86
N PRO A 64 -2.08 10.03 -6.53
CA PRO A 64 -2.79 10.81 -7.53
C PRO A 64 -1.81 11.46 -8.53
N TYR A 65 -2.25 11.63 -9.78
CA TYR A 65 -1.45 12.30 -10.82
C TYR A 65 -1.06 13.73 -10.42
N GLU A 66 -1.94 14.41 -9.69
CA GLU A 66 -1.79 15.79 -9.21
C GLU A 66 -0.53 15.98 -8.33
N TYR A 67 0.08 14.91 -7.82
CA TYR A 67 1.30 15.00 -7.01
C TYR A 67 2.57 15.13 -7.85
N LEU A 68 2.49 14.91 -9.17
CA LEU A 68 3.65 14.87 -10.05
C LEU A 68 4.49 16.16 -9.98
N GLU A 69 3.85 17.32 -10.04
CA GLU A 69 4.53 18.61 -10.02
C GLU A 69 5.35 18.79 -8.73
N GLY A 70 4.77 18.44 -7.58
CA GLY A 70 5.44 18.50 -6.28
C GLY A 70 6.65 17.56 -6.18
N LEU A 71 6.51 16.35 -6.73
CA LEU A 71 7.55 15.33 -6.75
C LEU A 71 8.73 15.71 -7.67
N THR A 72 8.46 16.31 -8.83
CA THR A 72 9.49 16.67 -9.81
C THR A 72 10.13 18.04 -9.59
N SER A 73 9.44 18.94 -8.88
CA SER A 73 9.99 20.25 -8.49
C SER A 73 10.85 20.20 -7.22
N GLY A 74 10.84 19.07 -6.50
CA GLY A 74 11.54 18.90 -5.22
C GLY A 74 10.80 19.54 -4.03
N THR A 75 9.63 20.15 -4.24
CA THR A 75 8.85 20.75 -3.16
C THR A 75 8.21 19.71 -2.24
N HIS A 76 7.93 18.50 -2.77
CA HIS A 76 7.35 17.40 -2.01
C HIS A 76 7.83 16.03 -2.51
N SER A 77 9.11 15.72 -2.28
CA SER A 77 9.77 14.50 -2.79
C SER A 77 9.86 13.34 -1.79
N LYS A 78 9.35 13.52 -0.57
CA LYS A 78 9.26 12.46 0.43
C LYS A 78 8.07 11.55 0.17
N ILE A 79 8.26 10.25 0.41
CA ILE A 79 7.22 9.22 0.34
C ILE A 79 6.84 8.81 1.76
N GLY A 80 5.57 8.96 2.10
CA GLY A 80 5.03 8.63 3.43
C GLY A 80 3.62 8.07 3.37
N SER A 81 2.91 8.12 4.49
CA SER A 81 1.57 7.57 4.67
C SER A 81 1.55 6.06 4.35
N PHE A 82 0.45 5.56 3.78
CA PHE A 82 0.27 4.14 3.49
C PHE A 82 1.14 3.67 2.31
N ILE A 83 1.82 2.54 2.51
CA ILE A 83 2.71 1.90 1.55
C ILE A 83 2.57 0.37 1.65
N ALA A 84 2.94 -0.33 0.59
CA ALA A 84 3.00 -1.79 0.57
C ALA A 84 4.39 -2.26 0.13
N ARG A 85 4.72 -3.54 0.34
CA ARG A 85 5.95 -4.12 -0.20
C ARG A 85 5.74 -4.45 -1.68
N GLN A 86 6.71 -4.13 -2.53
CA GLN A 86 6.61 -4.36 -3.98
C GLN A 86 6.38 -5.84 -4.32
N VAL A 87 6.97 -6.75 -3.54
CA VAL A 87 6.78 -8.19 -3.73
C VAL A 87 5.34 -8.66 -3.50
N ASP A 88 4.52 -7.89 -2.77
CA ASP A 88 3.11 -8.22 -2.52
C ASP A 88 2.18 -7.57 -3.56
N THR A 89 2.66 -6.60 -4.34
CA THR A 89 1.85 -5.82 -5.29
C THR A 89 2.33 -5.95 -6.74
N GLY A 90 3.43 -6.66 -6.99
CA GLY A 90 4.05 -6.73 -8.31
C GLY A 90 3.17 -7.30 -9.42
N HIS A 91 2.16 -8.12 -9.09
CA HIS A 91 1.18 -8.63 -10.06
C HIS A 91 0.13 -7.60 -10.49
N LEU A 92 0.10 -6.42 -9.86
CA LEU A 92 -0.89 -5.36 -10.07
C LEU A 92 -0.39 -4.22 -10.98
N GLN A 93 0.85 -4.28 -11.47
CA GLN A 93 1.53 -3.13 -12.10
C GLN A 93 0.92 -2.61 -13.41
N ASN A 94 -0.03 -3.32 -14.01
CA ASN A 94 -0.69 -2.94 -15.28
C ASN A 94 -2.20 -2.71 -15.11
N GLN A 95 -2.65 -2.43 -13.89
CA GLN A 95 -4.05 -2.09 -13.64
C GLN A 95 -4.37 -0.69 -14.17
N ASN A 96 -5.54 -0.53 -14.76
CA ASN A 96 -6.08 0.80 -15.01
C ASN A 96 -6.56 1.46 -13.70
N LEU A 97 -6.84 2.76 -13.74
CA LEU A 97 -7.22 3.53 -12.56
C LEU A 97 -8.42 2.94 -11.84
N LYS A 98 -9.44 2.45 -12.56
CA LYS A 98 -10.62 1.83 -11.94
C LYS A 98 -10.24 0.57 -11.15
N GLN A 99 -9.46 -0.32 -11.74
CA GLN A 99 -8.97 -1.54 -11.07
C GLN A 99 -8.07 -1.21 -9.88
N THR A 100 -7.23 -0.19 -10.01
CA THR A 100 -6.36 0.30 -8.93
C THR A 100 -7.18 0.86 -7.77
N ILE A 101 -8.26 1.62 -8.05
CA ILE A 101 -9.19 2.10 -7.02
C ILE A 101 -9.83 0.94 -6.27
N GLU A 102 -10.32 -0.07 -6.99
CA GLU A 102 -10.92 -1.27 -6.38
C GLU A 102 -9.90 -2.05 -5.55
N THR A 103 -8.68 -2.22 -6.05
CA THR A 103 -7.65 -3.02 -5.38
C THR A 103 -7.10 -2.35 -4.13
N TYR A 104 -6.90 -1.04 -4.15
CA TYR A 104 -6.30 -0.30 -3.04
C TYR A 104 -7.33 0.42 -2.15
N ALA A 105 -8.63 0.19 -2.37
CA ALA A 105 -9.73 0.86 -1.67
C ALA A 105 -9.60 2.39 -1.70
N LEU A 106 -9.28 2.95 -2.87
CA LEU A 106 -9.02 4.39 -3.04
C LEU A 106 -10.29 5.20 -3.30
N ASP A 107 -11.47 4.65 -3.03
CA ASP A 107 -12.78 5.28 -3.26
C ASP A 107 -13.32 6.04 -2.03
N TYR A 108 -12.43 6.47 -1.14
CA TYR A 108 -12.76 7.25 0.05
C TYR A 108 -13.23 8.69 -0.26
N ASP A 109 -13.85 9.34 0.74
CA ASP A 109 -14.36 10.70 0.59
C ASP A 109 -13.27 11.68 0.11
N LYS A 110 -13.60 12.48 -0.91
CA LYS A 110 -12.68 13.43 -1.58
C LYS A 110 -11.44 12.78 -2.20
N SER A 111 -11.55 11.51 -2.62
CA SER A 111 -10.51 10.84 -3.38
C SER A 111 -10.24 11.52 -4.73
N LEU A 112 -9.01 12.00 -4.90
CA LEU A 112 -8.52 12.53 -6.18
C LEU A 112 -8.53 11.46 -7.29
N PHE A 113 -8.40 10.18 -6.93
CA PHE A 113 -8.50 9.07 -7.87
C PHE A 113 -9.91 8.95 -8.45
N VAL A 114 -10.93 9.02 -7.59
CA VAL A 114 -12.34 8.99 -8.01
C VAL A 114 -12.68 10.21 -8.85
N ASP A 115 -12.16 11.39 -8.48
CA ASP A 115 -12.40 12.60 -9.23
C ASP A 115 -11.71 12.59 -10.61
N ALA A 116 -10.51 12.02 -10.73
CA ALA A 116 -9.87 11.76 -12.02
C ALA A 116 -10.73 10.84 -12.90
N LEU A 117 -11.24 9.74 -12.35
CA LEU A 117 -12.12 8.82 -13.09
C LEU A 117 -13.41 9.50 -13.58
N LYS A 118 -14.03 10.37 -12.75
CA LYS A 118 -15.21 11.18 -13.14
C LYS A 118 -14.92 12.15 -14.29
N ARG A 119 -13.69 12.65 -14.40
CA ARG A 119 -13.23 13.51 -15.51
C ARG A 119 -12.86 12.71 -16.77
N GLY A 120 -12.96 11.38 -16.73
CA GLY A 120 -12.54 10.50 -17.83
C GLY A 120 -11.02 10.33 -17.91
N GLU A 121 -10.30 10.65 -16.84
CA GLU A 121 -8.86 10.46 -16.75
C GLU A 121 -8.56 9.07 -16.19
N ASP A 122 -7.79 8.27 -16.92
CA ASP A 122 -7.32 6.96 -16.49
C ASP A 122 -5.83 7.01 -16.25
N ARG A 123 -5.43 7.67 -15.15
CA ARG A 123 -4.01 7.86 -14.83
C ARG A 123 -3.73 7.98 -13.35
N TYR A 124 -2.54 7.56 -12.95
CA TYR A 124 -2.01 7.71 -11.60
C TYR A 124 -0.48 7.60 -11.60
N LEU A 125 0.14 7.87 -10.47
CA LEU A 125 1.57 7.67 -10.26
C LEU A 125 1.81 6.42 -9.41
N LEU A 126 2.77 5.60 -9.81
CA LEU A 126 3.27 4.49 -9.04
C LEU A 126 4.70 4.79 -8.58
N PHE A 127 4.90 4.93 -7.27
CA PHE A 127 6.23 4.92 -6.68
C PHE A 127 6.70 3.48 -6.49
N GLU A 128 7.94 3.18 -6.87
CA GLU A 128 8.64 1.93 -6.56
C GLU A 128 10.07 2.26 -6.11
N GLY A 129 10.43 1.90 -4.88
CA GLY A 129 11.74 2.29 -4.37
C GLY A 129 12.04 1.83 -2.95
N LYS A 130 13.27 2.07 -2.50
CA LYS A 130 13.67 1.85 -1.11
C LYS A 130 13.64 3.17 -0.37
N LEU A 131 13.26 3.15 0.91
CA LEU A 131 13.31 4.33 1.77
C LEU A 131 14.64 4.42 2.52
N VAL A 132 15.07 5.62 2.89
CA VAL A 132 16.32 5.83 3.64
C VAL A 132 16.22 5.31 5.08
N THR A 133 15.08 5.46 5.76
CA THR A 133 14.91 5.20 7.20
C THR A 133 13.69 4.31 7.53
N PRO A 134 13.49 3.15 6.88
CA PRO A 134 12.20 2.43 6.93
C PRO A 134 11.81 1.82 8.27
N ASN A 135 12.67 1.90 9.29
CA ASN A 135 12.33 1.48 10.65
C ASN A 135 11.23 2.35 11.30
N GLN A 136 10.80 3.43 10.65
CA GLN A 136 9.63 4.21 11.06
C GLN A 136 8.32 3.70 10.46
N SER A 137 8.36 2.76 9.52
CA SER A 137 7.16 2.14 8.98
C SER A 137 6.56 1.15 9.98
N VAL A 138 5.27 1.29 10.29
CA VAL A 138 4.54 0.46 11.24
C VAL A 138 3.43 -0.33 10.55
N ILE A 139 2.95 -1.39 11.20
CA ILE A 139 1.68 -2.00 10.83
C ILE A 139 0.58 -1.07 11.38
N PRO A 140 -0.38 -0.60 10.57
CA PRO A 140 -1.38 0.36 11.01
C PRO A 140 -2.46 -0.32 11.87
N TYR A 141 -2.08 -0.75 13.06
CA TYR A 141 -2.99 -1.33 14.05
C TYR A 141 -3.69 -0.24 14.85
N GLY A 142 -5.01 -0.39 15.00
CA GLY A 142 -5.75 0.35 16.00
C GLY A 142 -5.74 -0.33 17.37
N GLU A 143 -6.48 0.24 18.31
CA GLU A 143 -6.40 -0.11 19.74
C GLU A 143 -6.71 -1.59 20.02
N LYS A 144 -7.70 -2.19 19.35
CA LYS A 144 -8.04 -3.62 19.52
C LYS A 144 -6.90 -4.56 19.10
N PHE A 145 -6.10 -4.15 18.12
CA PHE A 145 -4.91 -4.90 17.68
C PHE A 145 -3.66 -4.56 18.52
N GLY A 146 -3.79 -3.68 19.52
CA GLY A 146 -2.70 -3.24 20.39
C GLY A 146 -1.83 -2.13 19.78
N GLY A 147 -2.33 -1.44 18.75
CA GLY A 147 -1.69 -0.24 18.19
C GLY A 147 -2.40 1.04 18.64
N ASN A 148 -2.00 2.16 18.04
CA ASN A 148 -2.49 3.50 18.37
C ASN A 148 -2.92 4.30 17.13
N VAL A 149 -3.00 3.67 15.96
CA VAL A 149 -3.43 4.31 14.72
C VAL A 149 -4.93 4.61 14.78
N LYS A 150 -5.31 5.83 14.34
CA LYS A 150 -6.68 6.35 14.42
C LYS A 150 -7.23 6.85 13.08
N ASP A 151 -6.53 6.55 11.99
CA ASP A 151 -6.97 6.88 10.63
C ASP A 151 -8.31 6.20 10.35
N GLY A 152 -9.21 6.92 9.69
CA GLY A 152 -10.48 6.36 9.23
C GLY A 152 -10.33 5.57 7.93
N LEU A 153 -11.48 5.13 7.37
CA LEU A 153 -11.52 4.46 6.08
C LEU A 153 -10.76 5.27 5.00
N PRO A 154 -9.96 4.60 4.16
CA PRO A 154 -9.97 3.15 3.90
C PRO A 154 -9.09 2.30 4.83
N CYS A 155 -8.42 2.90 5.83
CA CYS A 155 -7.64 2.14 6.82
C CYS A 155 -8.60 1.33 7.71
N THR A 156 -8.43 0.02 7.72
CA THR A 156 -9.27 -0.92 8.49
C THR A 156 -8.75 -1.13 9.92
N LEU A 157 -7.56 -0.61 10.21
CA LEU A 157 -6.86 -0.73 11.49
C LEU A 157 -6.48 -2.18 11.88
N ASN A 158 -6.57 -3.12 10.94
CA ASN A 158 -6.24 -4.54 11.11
C ASN A 158 -4.90 -4.94 10.45
N GLY A 159 -4.22 -3.99 9.80
CA GLY A 159 -2.94 -4.18 9.13
C GLY A 159 -3.00 -4.69 7.69
N PHE A 160 -4.19 -4.81 7.10
CA PHE A 160 -4.38 -5.11 5.67
C PHE A 160 -5.21 -4.03 4.99
N ILE A 161 -4.94 -3.81 3.70
CA ILE A 161 -5.75 -2.94 2.87
C ILE A 161 -7.13 -3.59 2.68
N GLY A 162 -8.20 -2.80 2.85
CA GLY A 162 -9.58 -3.23 2.65
C GLY A 162 -9.97 -3.40 1.18
N CYS A 163 -9.15 -4.12 0.40
CA CYS A 163 -9.26 -4.30 -1.05
C CYS A 163 -10.68 -4.73 -1.45
N HIS A 164 -11.32 -4.05 -2.41
CA HIS A 164 -12.60 -4.51 -3.00
C HIS A 164 -12.39 -5.67 -3.97
N SER A 165 -11.19 -5.78 -4.55
CA SER A 165 -10.74 -6.92 -5.37
C SER A 165 -10.48 -8.18 -4.52
N ASN A 166 -10.18 -9.31 -5.16
CA ASN A 166 -9.81 -10.55 -4.46
C ASN A 166 -8.36 -10.56 -3.92
N ASP A 167 -7.65 -9.44 -4.01
CA ASP A 167 -6.28 -9.32 -3.52
C ASP A 167 -6.23 -9.23 -2.00
N ILE A 168 -5.15 -9.76 -1.43
CA ILE A 168 -4.80 -9.62 -0.02
C ILE A 168 -3.51 -8.80 0.03
N LEU A 169 -3.58 -7.57 0.53
CA LEU A 169 -2.41 -6.70 0.58
C LEU A 169 -2.09 -6.31 2.03
N PRO A 170 -0.96 -6.76 2.59
CA PRO A 170 -0.47 -6.25 3.86
C PRO A 170 -0.18 -4.76 3.77
N GLU A 171 -0.69 -4.00 4.72
CA GLU A 171 -0.55 -2.55 4.76
C GLU A 171 0.54 -2.16 5.76
N PHE A 172 1.32 -1.13 5.40
CA PHE A 172 2.25 -0.46 6.30
C PHE A 172 2.01 1.04 6.23
N LYS A 173 2.34 1.77 7.30
CA LYS A 173 2.22 3.22 7.38
C LYS A 173 3.54 3.84 7.78
N ASP A 174 3.97 4.85 7.05
CA ASP A 174 5.07 5.74 7.42
C ASP A 174 4.53 7.11 7.81
N GLU A 175 4.68 7.51 9.08
CA GLU A 175 4.01 8.71 9.59
C GLU A 175 4.70 10.03 9.21
N ILE A 176 6.01 10.00 8.98
CA ILE A 176 6.83 11.21 8.85
C ILE A 176 7.12 11.54 7.37
N GLY A 177 7.07 10.51 6.51
CA GLY A 177 7.51 10.61 5.13
C GLY A 177 9.03 10.63 5.04
N GLN A 178 9.56 9.86 4.09
CA GLN A 178 10.99 9.64 3.97
C GLN A 178 11.47 9.92 2.57
N TYR A 179 12.72 10.38 2.49
CA TYR A 179 13.38 10.42 1.20
C TYR A 179 13.55 9.00 0.66
N PRO A 180 13.26 8.79 -0.63
CA PRO A 180 13.69 7.59 -1.34
C PRO A 180 15.21 7.48 -1.37
N LYS A 181 15.71 6.28 -1.61
CA LYS A 181 17.09 6.07 -2.04
C LYS A 181 17.22 6.32 -3.54
N LYS A 182 18.41 6.71 -3.97
CA LYS A 182 18.77 6.77 -5.39
C LYS A 182 18.37 5.48 -6.12
N GLY A 183 17.85 5.61 -7.35
CA GLY A 183 17.30 4.51 -8.13
C GLY A 183 15.84 4.17 -7.82
N SER A 184 15.21 4.84 -6.85
CA SER A 184 13.76 4.78 -6.66
C SER A 184 13.06 5.54 -7.77
N THR A 185 11.88 5.10 -8.18
CA THR A 185 11.18 5.67 -9.33
C THR A 185 9.76 6.10 -9.00
N ILE A 186 9.27 7.11 -9.71
CA ILE A 186 7.84 7.32 -9.92
C ILE A 186 7.53 7.04 -11.39
N THR A 187 6.48 6.29 -11.65
CA THR A 187 6.04 5.95 -13.00
C THR A 187 4.63 6.47 -13.21
N LEU A 188 4.41 7.24 -14.27
CA LEU A 188 3.08 7.58 -14.76
C LEU A 188 2.48 6.35 -15.43
N ILE A 189 1.35 5.90 -14.89
CA ILE A 189 0.50 4.89 -15.51
C ILE A 189 -0.66 5.62 -16.17
N GLU A 190 -0.91 5.38 -17.46
CA GLU A 190 -2.11 5.84 -18.15
C GLU A 190 -2.74 4.67 -18.91
N ASN A 191 -4.05 4.49 -18.78
CA ASN A 191 -4.78 3.35 -19.37
C ASN A 191 -4.19 1.97 -19.02
N GLY A 192 -3.59 1.85 -17.83
CA GLY A 192 -2.90 0.65 -17.38
C GLY A 192 -1.51 0.43 -17.98
N GLU A 193 -0.98 1.38 -18.76
CA GLU A 193 0.34 1.31 -19.38
C GLU A 193 1.33 2.26 -18.71
N ARG A 194 2.60 1.83 -18.60
CA ARG A 194 3.70 2.68 -18.13
C ARG A 194 4.08 3.67 -19.22
N VAL A 195 3.73 4.95 -19.05
CA VAL A 195 3.95 5.99 -20.07
C VAL A 195 5.28 6.71 -19.88
N LYS A 196 5.63 7.05 -18.64
CA LYS A 196 6.83 7.83 -18.32
C LYS A 196 7.34 7.51 -16.93
N GLN A 197 8.64 7.57 -16.75
CA GLN A 197 9.29 7.30 -15.47
C GLN A 197 10.26 8.43 -15.12
N TRP A 198 10.37 8.70 -13.83
CA TRP A 198 11.37 9.59 -13.24
C TRP A 198 12.11 8.84 -12.14
N GLU A 199 13.42 9.03 -12.05
CA GLU A 199 14.28 8.48 -11.02
C GLU A 199 14.57 9.53 -9.94
N PHE A 200 14.60 9.11 -8.68
CA PHE A 200 14.97 9.97 -7.56
C PHE A 200 16.48 10.28 -7.57
N ASP A 201 16.81 11.56 -7.66
CA ASP A 201 18.15 12.07 -7.47
C ASP A 201 18.35 12.52 -6.01
N ASP A 202 19.35 11.94 -5.35
CA ASP A 202 19.64 12.16 -3.93
C ASP A 202 20.44 13.44 -3.65
N LYS A 203 21.01 14.07 -4.68
CA LYS A 203 21.68 15.38 -4.55
C LYS A 203 20.67 16.51 -4.62
N GLU A 204 19.75 16.41 -5.58
CA GLU A 204 18.71 17.41 -5.82
C GLU A 204 17.46 17.16 -4.96
N ASN A 205 17.37 15.99 -4.30
CA ASN A 205 16.20 15.54 -3.53
C ASN A 205 14.90 15.67 -4.32
N THR A 206 14.90 15.25 -5.58
CA THR A 206 13.75 15.36 -6.49
C THR A 206 13.74 14.22 -7.50
N PHE A 207 12.60 14.03 -8.16
CA PHE A 207 12.46 13.06 -9.25
C PHE A 207 12.75 13.72 -10.61
N LEU A 208 13.73 13.16 -11.33
CA LEU A 208 14.21 13.66 -12.63
C LEU A 208 14.00 12.60 -13.72
N ILE A 209 13.92 13.06 -14.97
CA ILE A 209 13.83 12.19 -16.16
C ILE A 209 15.22 11.68 -16.54
#